data_AF-A0A193G2J1-F1
#
_entry.id   AF-A0A193G2J1-F1
#
_cell.length_a   1.000
_cell.length_b   1.000
_cell.length_c   1.000
_cell.angle_alpha   90.00
_cell.angle_beta   90.00
_cell.angle_gamma   90.00
#
_symmetry.space_group_name_H-M   'P 1'
#
loop_
_entity.id
_entity.type
_entity.pdbx_description
1 polymer ?
#
loop_
_entity_poly.entity_id
_entity_poly.type
_entity_poly.pdbx_seq_one_letter_code
_entity_poly.pdbx_strand_id
1 'polypeptide(L)'
;MGGGRRQDVETIGLTLLPRMGARRVDSLDQFQAHVAAGRVIIEAAGIAGTLRDGHSSLYFADRVYDMDLALEPFFMGPKVRQQWGYSAKFTRRIDGIPQRSYIFTSKTIEAMLDKGIFKTQREAAINLGLTFALDPKYSPHFERAFRQEAFTFSHQPYGFGWYYNCHTFVRGVLERMLDLAD
;
A
#
# COMPACT_ATOMS: atom_id res chain seq x y z
N MET A 1 -22.70 7.04 5.95
CA MET A 1 -21.41 7.65 6.35
C MET A 1 -20.24 6.88 5.74
N GLY A 2 -19.92 7.12 4.46
CA GLY A 2 -18.92 6.38 3.68
C GLY A 2 -17.69 7.21 3.27
N GLY A 3 -17.30 8.21 4.07
CA GLY A 3 -16.37 9.28 3.67
C GLY A 3 -14.87 8.97 3.75
N GLY A 4 -14.44 8.02 4.60
CA GLY A 4 -13.01 7.84 4.92
C GLY A 4 -12.13 7.53 3.70
N ARG A 5 -12.60 6.69 2.78
CA ARG A 5 -11.78 6.19 1.66
C ARG A 5 -11.49 7.25 0.61
N ARG A 6 -12.48 8.10 0.31
CA ARG A 6 -12.31 9.21 -0.65
C ARG A 6 -11.40 10.29 -0.08
N GLN A 7 -11.60 10.62 1.19
CA GLN A 7 -10.79 11.58 1.89
C GLN A 7 -9.32 11.15 1.99
N ASP A 8 -9.05 9.85 2.19
CA ASP A 8 -7.68 9.33 2.21
C ASP A 8 -6.99 9.48 0.85
N VAL A 9 -7.68 9.14 -0.25
CA VAL A 9 -7.15 9.32 -1.61
C VAL A 9 -6.90 10.80 -1.92
N GLU A 10 -7.84 11.68 -1.57
CA GLU A 10 -7.69 13.13 -1.72
C GLU A 10 -6.53 13.66 -0.86
N THR A 11 -6.37 13.16 0.37
CA THR A 11 -5.27 13.58 1.27
C THR A 11 -3.91 13.14 0.72
N ILE A 12 -3.81 11.90 0.23
CA ILE A 12 -2.60 11.41 -0.43
C ILE A 12 -2.28 12.29 -1.64
N GLY A 13 -3.23 12.42 -2.57
CA GLY A 13 -3.01 13.09 -3.85
C GLY A 13 -2.79 14.59 -3.76
N LEU A 14 -3.60 15.29 -2.95
CA LEU A 14 -3.64 16.75 -2.91
C LEU A 14 -2.79 17.36 -1.79
N THR A 15 -2.38 16.57 -0.79
CA THR A 15 -1.64 17.10 0.38
C THR A 15 -0.30 16.42 0.56
N LEU A 16 -0.27 15.09 0.76
CA LEU A 16 0.95 14.38 1.14
C LEU A 16 1.95 14.29 -0.01
N LEU A 17 1.52 13.88 -1.20
CA LEU A 17 2.39 13.77 -2.37
C LEU A 17 3.08 15.12 -2.71
N PRO A 18 2.37 16.27 -2.78
CA PRO A 18 3.03 17.57 -2.97
C PRO A 18 4.02 17.95 -1.86
N ARG A 19 3.64 17.77 -0.59
CA ARG A 19 4.55 18.07 0.55
C ARG A 19 5.80 17.20 0.54
N MET A 20 5.69 15.97 0.03
CA MET A 20 6.80 15.03 -0.07
C MET A 20 7.62 15.16 -1.36
N GLY A 21 7.40 16.22 -2.15
CA GLY A 21 8.13 16.46 -3.40
C GLY A 21 7.97 15.32 -4.40
N ALA A 22 6.84 14.60 -4.35
CA ALA A 22 6.62 13.43 -5.18
C ALA A 22 6.57 13.81 -6.66
N ARG A 23 7.26 13.04 -7.48
CA ARG A 23 7.27 13.20 -8.95
C ARG A 23 6.58 12.03 -9.60
N ARG A 24 5.83 12.30 -10.67
CA ARG A 24 5.24 11.23 -11.48
C ARG A 24 6.33 10.34 -12.06
N VAL A 25 6.00 9.06 -12.15
CA VAL A 25 6.76 8.08 -12.91
C VAL A 25 6.10 7.93 -14.26
N ASP A 26 6.89 8.04 -15.32
CA ASP A 26 6.45 8.16 -16.72
C ASP A 26 6.71 6.87 -17.51
N SER A 27 7.56 5.97 -17.01
CA SER A 27 7.86 4.69 -17.67
C SER A 27 8.22 3.57 -16.70
N LEU A 28 8.14 2.33 -17.17
CA LEU A 28 8.58 1.16 -16.40
C LEU A 28 10.10 1.21 -16.12
N ASP A 29 10.90 1.70 -17.08
CA ASP A 29 12.34 1.86 -16.89
C ASP A 29 12.65 2.86 -15.78
N GLN A 30 11.91 3.99 -15.73
CA GLN A 30 12.04 4.97 -14.67
C GLN A 30 11.60 4.39 -13.32
N PHE A 31 10.52 3.60 -13.30
CA PHE A 31 10.08 2.87 -12.12
C PHE A 31 11.20 1.96 -11.59
N GLN A 32 11.79 1.14 -12.45
CA GLN A 32 12.89 0.23 -12.09
C GLN A 32 14.14 1.00 -11.62
N ALA A 33 14.47 2.13 -12.27
CA ALA A 33 15.57 2.99 -11.84
C ALA A 33 15.34 3.57 -10.44
N HIS A 34 14.09 3.96 -10.11
CA HIS A 34 13.74 4.42 -8.77
C HIS A 34 13.81 3.30 -7.72
N VAL A 35 13.38 2.08 -8.07
CA VAL A 35 13.53 0.90 -7.20
C VAL A 35 15.01 0.64 -6.92
N ALA A 36 15.85 0.59 -7.94
CA ALA A 36 17.29 0.36 -7.82
C ALA A 36 17.99 1.46 -7.00
N ALA A 37 17.51 2.70 -7.08
CA ALA A 37 18.00 3.82 -6.28
C ALA A 37 17.49 3.83 -4.83
N GLY A 38 16.69 2.85 -4.41
CA GLY A 38 16.11 2.82 -3.06
C GLY A 38 15.10 3.95 -2.82
N ARG A 39 14.44 4.46 -3.85
CA ARG A 39 13.38 5.46 -3.70
C ARG A 39 12.07 4.78 -3.30
N VAL A 40 11.33 5.43 -2.42
CA VAL A 40 9.94 5.04 -2.14
C VAL A 40 9.09 5.46 -3.33
N ILE A 41 8.37 4.49 -3.88
CA ILE A 41 7.38 4.72 -4.94
C ILE A 41 6.00 4.41 -4.37
N ILE A 42 5.00 5.18 -4.77
CA ILE A 42 3.61 5.02 -4.38
C ILE A 42 2.80 4.81 -5.65
N GLU A 43 1.93 3.81 -5.62
CA GLU A 43 0.78 3.76 -6.50
C GLU A 43 -0.42 4.31 -5.74
N ALA A 44 -0.87 5.51 -6.11
CA ALA A 44 -2.02 6.18 -5.50
C ALA A 44 -3.27 5.91 -6.34
N ALA A 45 -3.60 4.63 -6.59
CA ALA A 45 -4.77 4.27 -7.35
C ALA A 45 -6.04 4.43 -6.50
N GLY A 46 -6.88 5.40 -6.84
CA GLY A 46 -8.25 5.52 -6.36
C GLY A 46 -9.09 6.25 -7.41
N ILE A 47 -10.04 5.57 -8.03
CA ILE A 47 -10.99 6.25 -8.92
C ILE A 47 -12.06 6.90 -8.05
N ALA A 48 -12.27 8.21 -8.22
CA ALA A 48 -13.39 8.89 -7.59
C ALA A 48 -14.72 8.27 -8.10
N GLY A 49 -15.45 7.58 -7.23
CA GLY A 49 -16.83 7.17 -7.52
C GLY A 49 -17.19 5.70 -7.24
N THR A 50 -16.24 4.80 -6.97
CA THR A 50 -16.57 3.42 -6.59
C THR A 50 -15.83 3.00 -5.32
N LEU A 51 -16.54 2.28 -4.44
CA LEU A 51 -16.02 1.80 -3.15
C LEU A 51 -15.00 0.64 -3.30
N ARG A 52 -14.65 0.27 -4.54
CA ARG A 52 -13.90 -0.94 -4.90
C ARG A 52 -12.81 -0.77 -5.98
N ASP A 53 -12.72 0.35 -6.71
CA ASP A 53 -11.74 0.47 -7.80
C ASP A 53 -10.55 1.36 -7.43
N GLY A 54 -9.41 0.70 -7.22
CA GLY A 54 -8.12 1.30 -6.91
C GLY A 54 -7.48 0.63 -5.70
N HIS A 55 -6.23 0.19 -5.84
CA HIS A 55 -5.45 -0.39 -4.76
C HIS A 55 -4.19 0.45 -4.57
N SER A 56 -4.06 1.09 -3.40
CA SER A 56 -2.82 1.81 -3.11
C SER A 56 -1.76 0.87 -2.57
N SER A 57 -0.56 1.03 -3.10
CA SER A 57 0.60 0.20 -2.75
C SER A 57 1.83 1.08 -2.62
N LEU A 58 2.77 0.63 -1.78
CA LEU A 58 4.08 1.21 -1.61
C LEU A 58 5.14 0.26 -2.17
N TYR A 59 6.19 0.81 -2.76
CA TYR A 59 7.32 0.07 -3.28
C TYR A 59 8.60 0.63 -2.68
N PHE A 60 9.42 -0.23 -2.09
CA PHE A 60 10.68 0.16 -1.47
C PHE A 60 11.60 -1.03 -1.33
N ALA A 61 12.90 -0.84 -1.60
CA ALA A 61 13.93 -1.88 -1.44
C ALA A 61 13.54 -3.24 -2.06
N ASP A 62 13.15 -3.21 -3.35
CA ASP A 62 12.70 -4.37 -4.13
C ASP A 62 11.47 -5.12 -3.58
N ARG A 63 10.68 -4.47 -2.73
CA ARG A 63 9.47 -5.06 -2.14
C ARG A 63 8.23 -4.22 -2.39
N VAL A 64 7.10 -4.92 -2.48
CA VAL A 64 5.77 -4.34 -2.47
C VAL A 64 5.18 -4.45 -1.07
N TYR A 65 4.65 -3.33 -0.59
CA TYR A 65 3.95 -3.21 0.67
C TYR A 65 2.52 -2.79 0.36
N ASP A 66 1.59 -3.70 0.55
CA ASP A 66 0.20 -3.49 0.19
C ASP A 66 -0.74 -4.07 1.25
N MET A 67 -2.02 -3.69 1.20
CA MET A 67 -3.00 -4.16 2.16
C MET A 67 -4.23 -4.71 1.47
N ASP A 68 -4.56 -5.97 1.71
CA ASP A 68 -5.62 -6.68 0.99
C ASP A 68 -6.52 -7.52 1.91
N LEU A 69 -7.71 -7.88 1.42
CA LEU A 69 -8.70 -8.72 2.09
C LEU A 69 -8.55 -10.18 1.66
N ALA A 70 -8.04 -11.03 2.54
CA ALA A 70 -7.76 -12.43 2.27
C ALA A 70 -8.73 -13.40 2.99
N LEU A 71 -9.16 -14.46 2.29
CA LEU A 71 -9.98 -15.55 2.85
C LEU A 71 -9.10 -16.51 3.66
N GLU A 72 -9.48 -16.83 4.91
CA GLU A 72 -8.67 -17.67 5.80
C GLU A 72 -8.28 -19.08 5.31
N PRO A 73 -9.09 -19.85 4.57
CA PRO A 73 -8.71 -21.17 4.09
C PRO A 73 -7.59 -21.13 3.04
N PHE A 74 -7.31 -19.98 2.42
CA PHE A 74 -6.12 -19.79 1.59
C PHE A 74 -4.83 -19.61 2.39
N PHE A 75 -4.92 -19.24 3.68
CA PHE A 75 -3.78 -18.84 4.52
C PHE A 75 -3.71 -19.64 5.83
N MET A 76 -3.91 -20.95 5.74
CA MET A 76 -4.02 -21.83 6.91
C MET A 76 -2.66 -22.19 7.51
N GLY A 77 -2.19 -21.34 8.41
CA GLY A 77 -1.19 -21.69 9.42
C GLY A 77 -0.71 -20.48 10.23
N PRO A 78 -0.44 -20.62 11.54
CA PRO A 78 0.22 -19.56 12.33
C PRO A 78 1.55 -19.09 11.70
N LYS A 79 2.29 -20.01 11.07
CA LYS A 79 3.52 -19.74 10.31
C LYS A 79 3.25 -18.92 9.04
N VAL A 80 2.16 -19.20 8.34
CA VAL A 80 1.70 -18.45 7.16
C VAL A 80 1.23 -17.05 7.58
N ARG A 81 0.57 -16.89 8.73
CA ARG A 81 0.18 -15.56 9.22
C ARG A 81 1.39 -14.66 9.52
N GLN A 82 2.50 -15.21 10.03
CA GLN A 82 3.72 -14.44 10.30
C GLN A 82 4.55 -14.12 9.06
N GLN A 83 4.61 -15.06 8.10
CA GLN A 83 5.41 -14.91 6.89
C GLN A 83 4.87 -13.81 5.94
N TRP A 84 3.58 -13.46 6.06
CA TRP A 84 2.90 -12.58 5.13
C TRP A 84 2.60 -11.19 5.70
N GLY A 85 2.88 -10.91 6.98
CA GLY A 85 2.87 -9.54 7.55
C GLY A 85 1.89 -9.32 8.71
N TYR A 86 1.35 -8.09 8.83
CA TYR A 86 0.53 -7.66 9.98
C TYR A 86 -0.97 -7.84 9.69
N SER A 87 -1.76 -8.31 10.66
CA SER A 87 -3.19 -8.58 10.47
C SER A 87 -4.09 -7.68 11.33
N ALA A 88 -5.15 -7.14 10.74
CA ALA A 88 -6.30 -6.62 11.49
C ALA A 88 -7.50 -7.55 11.33
N LYS A 89 -8.26 -7.68 12.40
CA LYS A 89 -9.28 -8.73 12.54
C LYS A 89 -10.68 -8.22 12.20
N PHE A 90 -10.83 -7.44 11.14
CA PHE A 90 -12.14 -7.35 10.52
C PHE A 90 -12.49 -8.71 9.93
N THR A 91 -13.65 -9.27 10.29
CA THR A 91 -14.07 -10.58 9.80
C THR A 91 -15.45 -10.44 9.19
N ARG A 92 -15.55 -10.61 7.87
CA ARG A 92 -16.82 -10.99 7.22
C ARG A 92 -16.76 -12.44 6.80
N ARG A 93 -17.91 -13.09 6.64
CA ARG A 93 -17.97 -14.45 6.10
C ARG A 93 -18.45 -14.41 4.65
N ILE A 94 -17.75 -15.11 3.77
CA ILE A 94 -18.19 -15.40 2.39
C ILE A 94 -18.36 -16.91 2.34
N ASP A 95 -19.57 -17.41 2.08
CA ASP A 95 -19.86 -18.85 2.04
C ASP A 95 -19.35 -19.62 3.28
N GLY A 96 -19.52 -19.02 4.46
CA GLY A 96 -19.08 -19.57 5.75
C GLY A 96 -17.59 -19.36 6.07
N ILE A 97 -16.80 -18.86 5.12
CA ILE A 97 -15.36 -18.66 5.24
C ILE A 97 -15.03 -17.25 5.77
N PRO A 98 -14.24 -17.11 6.86
CA PRO A 98 -13.77 -15.81 7.33
C PRO A 98 -12.86 -15.11 6.31
N GLN A 99 -13.11 -13.83 6.02
CA GLN A 99 -12.23 -12.93 5.29
C GLN A 99 -11.67 -11.86 6.21
N ARG A 100 -10.37 -11.57 6.13
CA ARG A 100 -9.67 -10.60 6.99
C ARG A 100 -8.77 -9.65 6.21
N SER A 101 -8.46 -8.50 6.81
CA SER A 101 -7.51 -7.52 6.26
C SER A 101 -6.06 -7.85 6.70
N TYR A 102 -5.14 -7.88 5.73
CA TYR A 102 -3.72 -8.13 5.97
C TYR A 102 -2.86 -7.08 5.27
N ILE A 103 -1.78 -6.67 5.93
CA ILE A 103 -0.67 -5.91 5.33
C ILE A 103 0.36 -6.92 4.85
N PHE A 104 0.60 -6.97 3.54
CA PHE A 104 1.55 -7.86 2.89
C PHE A 104 2.91 -7.18 2.66
N THR A 105 4.00 -7.91 2.91
CA THR A 105 5.39 -7.41 2.76
C THR A 105 6.32 -8.39 2.03
N SER A 106 5.77 -9.49 1.51
CA SER A 106 6.53 -10.64 1.01
C SER A 106 6.68 -10.68 -0.51
N LYS A 107 6.01 -9.78 -1.24
CA LYS A 107 6.05 -9.73 -2.71
C LYS A 107 7.30 -8.96 -3.15
N THR A 108 8.20 -9.59 -3.88
CA THR A 108 9.31 -8.88 -4.55
C THR A 108 8.82 -8.22 -5.82
N ILE A 109 9.44 -7.11 -6.21
CA ILE A 109 9.06 -6.37 -7.42
C ILE A 109 9.40 -7.19 -8.66
N GLU A 110 10.59 -7.82 -8.67
CA GLU A 110 11.01 -8.74 -9.73
C GLU A 110 9.98 -9.85 -9.98
N ALA A 111 9.57 -10.59 -8.93
CA ALA A 111 8.62 -11.69 -9.08
C ALA A 111 7.23 -11.25 -9.55
N MET A 112 6.87 -9.99 -9.33
CA MET A 112 5.67 -9.40 -9.93
C MET A 112 5.91 -9.13 -11.40
N LEU A 113 6.96 -8.40 -11.76
CA LEU A 113 7.22 -8.01 -13.16
C LEU A 113 7.46 -9.20 -14.10
N ASP A 114 8.06 -10.30 -13.62
CA ASP A 114 8.31 -11.51 -14.42
C ASP A 114 7.01 -12.21 -14.85
N LYS A 115 5.96 -12.09 -14.05
CA LYS A 115 4.63 -12.59 -14.37
C LYS A 115 3.91 -11.55 -15.21
N GLY A 116 4.08 -11.61 -16.53
CA GLY A 116 3.66 -10.58 -17.50
C GLY A 116 2.31 -9.85 -17.26
N ILE A 117 1.32 -10.49 -16.60
CA ILE A 117 0.08 -9.85 -16.11
C ILE A 117 0.36 -8.63 -15.22
N PHE A 118 1.25 -8.74 -14.23
CA PHE A 118 1.54 -7.62 -13.32
C PHE A 118 2.41 -6.55 -13.98
N LYS A 119 3.25 -6.91 -14.96
CA LYS A 119 3.95 -5.94 -15.81
C LYS A 119 2.95 -5.07 -16.56
N THR A 120 1.97 -5.66 -17.23
CA THR A 120 0.92 -4.91 -17.94
C THR A 120 0.11 -4.01 -16.99
N GLN A 121 -0.24 -4.50 -15.80
CA GLN A 121 -0.93 -3.69 -14.79
C GLN A 121 -0.09 -2.51 -14.31
N ARG A 122 1.23 -2.70 -14.11
CA ARG A 122 2.17 -1.64 -13.73
C ARG A 122 2.27 -0.57 -14.81
N GLU A 123 2.45 -0.98 -16.06
CA GLU A 123 2.51 -0.08 -17.21
C GLU A 123 1.21 0.73 -17.33
N ALA A 124 0.05 0.09 -17.13
CA ALA A 124 -1.24 0.79 -17.12
C ALA A 124 -1.32 1.85 -16.00
N ALA A 125 -0.90 1.51 -14.77
CA ALA A 125 -0.92 2.46 -13.65
C ALA A 125 0.02 3.66 -13.88
N ILE A 126 1.18 3.43 -14.49
CA ILE A 126 2.13 4.48 -14.90
C ILE A 126 1.51 5.38 -15.96
N ASN A 127 0.94 4.80 -17.02
CA ASN A 127 0.31 5.54 -18.11
C ASN A 127 -0.89 6.38 -17.65
N LEU A 128 -1.65 5.88 -16.66
CA LEU A 128 -2.75 6.61 -16.02
C LEU A 128 -2.27 7.71 -15.07
N GLY A 129 -0.97 7.83 -14.81
CA GLY A 129 -0.42 8.86 -13.92
C GLY A 129 -0.66 8.61 -12.44
N LEU A 130 -0.85 7.35 -12.05
CA LEU A 130 -1.14 6.95 -10.68
C LEU A 130 0.12 6.59 -9.87
N THR A 131 1.29 6.58 -10.52
CA THR A 131 2.55 6.15 -9.91
C THR A 131 3.47 7.36 -9.67
N PHE A 132 3.99 7.47 -8.45
CA PHE A 132 4.81 8.60 -8.00
C PHE A 132 6.03 8.13 -7.22
N ALA A 133 7.19 8.74 -7.44
CA ALA A 133 8.38 8.55 -6.62
C ALA A 133 8.56 9.73 -5.66
N LEU A 134 8.69 9.43 -4.36
CA LEU A 134 8.91 10.43 -3.32
C LEU A 134 10.33 11.01 -3.38
N ASP A 135 10.51 12.24 -2.88
CA ASP A 135 11.84 12.84 -2.72
C ASP A 135 12.79 11.91 -1.93
N PRO A 136 14.07 11.74 -2.35
CA PRO A 136 14.99 10.82 -1.70
C PRO A 136 15.17 11.05 -0.19
N LYS A 137 14.96 12.28 0.31
CA LYS A 137 15.10 12.57 1.75
C LYS A 137 14.15 11.76 2.63
N TYR A 138 13.02 11.29 2.09
CA TYR A 138 12.04 10.51 2.85
C TYR A 138 12.35 9.01 2.91
N SER A 139 13.10 8.47 1.94
CA SER A 139 13.42 7.04 1.85
C SER A 139 14.02 6.43 3.12
N PRO A 140 14.98 7.06 3.83
CA PRO A 140 15.56 6.50 5.05
C PRO A 140 14.55 6.24 6.17
N HIS A 141 13.40 6.93 6.15
CA HIS A 141 12.37 6.84 7.19
C HIS A 141 11.31 5.76 6.90
N PHE A 142 11.31 5.18 5.69
CA PHE A 142 10.26 4.28 5.23
C PHE A 142 10.03 3.09 6.17
N GLU A 143 11.08 2.33 6.47
CA GLU A 143 10.93 1.12 7.30
C GLU A 143 10.40 1.44 8.69
N ARG A 144 10.85 2.54 9.29
CA ARG A 144 10.41 2.97 10.62
C ARG A 144 8.94 3.39 10.60
N ALA A 145 8.55 4.23 9.62
CA ALA A 145 7.18 4.66 9.41
C ALA A 145 6.24 3.45 9.15
N PHE A 146 6.66 2.55 8.27
CA PHE A 146 5.93 1.33 7.95
C PHE A 146 5.73 0.46 9.18
N ARG A 147 6.78 0.14 9.94
CA ARG A 147 6.68 -0.69 11.15
C ARG A 147 5.76 -0.07 12.19
N GLN A 148 5.82 1.25 12.36
CA GLN A 148 4.96 1.95 13.31
C GLN A 148 3.49 1.95 12.87
N GLU A 149 3.22 2.12 11.58
CA GLU A 149 1.85 2.02 11.05
C GLU A 149 1.31 0.60 11.17
N ALA A 150 2.13 -0.39 10.83
CA ALA A 150 1.74 -1.79 10.93
C ALA A 150 1.56 -2.25 12.39
N PHE A 151 2.37 -1.72 13.31
CA PHE A 151 2.16 -1.89 14.75
C PHE A 151 0.82 -1.27 15.17
N THR A 152 0.56 -0.03 14.78
CA THR A 152 -0.70 0.67 15.09
C THR A 152 -1.88 -0.16 14.58
N PHE A 153 -1.86 -0.57 13.32
CA PHE A 153 -2.87 -1.39 12.68
C PHE A 153 -3.14 -2.72 13.42
N SER A 154 -2.10 -3.42 13.86
CA SER A 154 -2.25 -4.72 14.54
C SER A 154 -2.87 -4.63 15.95
N HIS A 155 -2.87 -3.44 16.56
CA HIS A 155 -3.46 -3.19 17.87
C HIS A 155 -4.86 -2.56 17.80
N GLN A 156 -5.36 -2.26 16.59
CA GLN A 156 -6.71 -1.71 16.44
C GLN A 156 -7.79 -2.77 16.71
N PRO A 157 -8.97 -2.36 17.22
CA PRO A 157 -10.10 -3.25 17.43
C PRO A 157 -10.54 -3.96 16.13
N TYR A 158 -11.16 -5.13 16.27
CA TYR A 158 -11.65 -5.95 15.14
C TYR A 158 -12.58 -5.17 14.18
N GLY A 159 -13.42 -4.29 14.72
CA GLY A 159 -14.32 -3.45 13.92
C GLY A 159 -13.63 -2.36 13.10
N PHE A 160 -12.35 -2.08 13.36
CA PHE A 160 -11.62 -0.98 12.71
C PHE A 160 -11.28 -1.27 11.24
N GLY A 161 -11.12 -2.54 10.86
CA GLY A 161 -10.82 -2.92 9.47
C GLY A 161 -11.96 -2.65 8.46
N TRP A 162 -13.14 -2.23 8.91
CA TRP A 162 -14.19 -1.69 8.02
C TRP A 162 -13.84 -0.30 7.47
N TYR A 163 -13.16 0.49 8.30
CA TYR A 163 -12.79 1.88 8.04
C TYR A 163 -11.38 2.01 7.50
N TYR A 164 -10.50 1.09 7.91
CA TYR A 164 -9.10 1.07 7.51
C TYR A 164 -8.91 0.19 6.26
N ASN A 165 -8.56 0.83 5.13
CA ASN A 165 -8.30 0.19 3.85
C ASN A 165 -6.86 0.45 3.36
N CYS A 166 -6.54 0.05 2.12
CA CYS A 166 -5.19 0.26 1.55
C CYS A 166 -4.82 1.75 1.44
N HIS A 167 -5.79 2.64 1.18
CA HIS A 167 -5.54 4.09 1.16
C HIS A 167 -5.22 4.61 2.57
N THR A 168 -6.00 4.22 3.59
CA THR A 168 -5.73 4.62 4.99
C THR A 168 -4.35 4.15 5.44
N PHE A 169 -3.98 2.92 5.06
CA PHE A 169 -2.65 2.36 5.32
C PHE A 169 -1.55 3.20 4.66
N VAL A 170 -1.64 3.44 3.34
CA VAL A 170 -0.65 4.24 2.63
C VAL A 170 -0.56 5.64 3.21
N ARG A 171 -1.70 6.30 3.47
CA ARG A 171 -1.76 7.61 4.09
C ARG A 171 -1.03 7.62 5.44
N GLY A 172 -1.31 6.66 6.31
CA GLY A 172 -0.69 6.55 7.64
C GLY A 172 0.82 6.33 7.58
N VAL A 173 1.31 5.55 6.60
CA VAL A 173 2.77 5.42 6.37
C VAL A 173 3.36 6.77 5.93
N LEU A 174 2.72 7.47 4.99
CA LEU A 174 3.22 8.76 4.48
C LEU A 174 3.22 9.86 5.54
N GLU A 175 2.17 9.95 6.35
CA GLU A 175 2.08 10.89 7.49
C GLU A 175 3.26 10.68 8.45
N ARG A 176 3.55 9.42 8.81
CA ARG A 176 4.69 9.10 9.68
C ARG A 176 6.05 9.36 9.03
N MET A 177 6.18 9.10 7.73
CA MET A 177 7.42 9.42 7.01
C MET A 177 7.69 10.91 7.03
N LEU A 178 6.65 11.73 6.90
CA LEU A 178 6.72 13.18 6.96
C LEU A 178 7.13 13.64 8.37
N ASP A 179 6.46 13.14 9.41
CA ASP A 179 6.78 13.45 10.81
C ASP A 179 8.20 13.04 11.24
N LEU A 180 8.77 12.01 10.60
CA LEU A 180 10.13 11.53 10.88
C LEU A 180 11.22 12.32 10.13
N ALA A 181 10.85 13.06 9.09
CA ALA A 181 11.76 13.84 8.24
C ALA A 181 11.77 15.33 8.58
N ASP A 182 10.75 15.80 9.33
CA ASP A 182 10.68 17.12 9.97
C ASP A 182 11.44 17.12 11.31
#